data_AF-A0A3B8IU46-F1
#
_entry.id   AF-A0A3B8IU46-F1
#
_cell.length_a   1.000
_cell.length_b   1.000
_cell.length_c   1.000
_cell.angle_alpha   90.00
_cell.angle_beta   90.00
_cell.angle_gamma   90.00
#
_symmetry.space_group_name_H-M   'P 1'
#
loop_
_entity.id
_entity.type
_entity.pdbx_description
1 polymer ?
#
loop_
_entity_poly.entity_id
_entity_poly.type
_entity_poly.pdbx_seq_one_letter_code
_entity_poly.pdbx_strand_id
1 'polypeptide(L)' 'MSDANFFTFFSFPLAVGDPESVLEQDGAVVISPQQAQVFFGDEDPIGKEIYYEGDGPFVVTGILGEAP' A
#
# COMPACT_ATOMS: atom_id res chain seq x y z
N MET A 1 3.61 12.39 14.03
CA MET A 1 2.67 11.31 14.36
C MET A 1 1.64 11.37 13.26
N SER A 2 1.80 10.57 12.21
CA SER A 2 0.79 10.53 11.15
C SER A 2 -0.45 9.88 11.74
N ASP A 3 -1.57 10.55 11.56
CA ASP A 3 -2.87 10.06 11.98
C ASP A 3 -3.17 8.73 11.26
N ALA A 4 -3.23 7.63 12.01
CA ALA A 4 -3.76 6.34 11.57
C ALA A 4 -5.22 6.42 11.03
N ASN A 5 -5.81 7.62 11.01
CA ASN A 5 -7.17 7.90 10.55
C ASN A 5 -7.28 8.27 9.06
N PHE A 6 -6.20 8.23 8.28
CA PHE A 6 -6.27 8.51 6.84
C PHE A 6 -7.22 7.55 6.09
N PHE A 7 -7.35 6.30 6.55
CA PHE A 7 -8.24 5.27 5.98
C PHE A 7 -9.64 5.25 6.60
N THR A 8 -9.82 5.81 7.80
CA THR A 8 -11.14 5.88 8.45
C THR A 8 -11.98 7.04 7.92
N PHE A 9 -11.34 8.12 7.45
CA PHE A 9 -12.03 9.27 6.87
C PHE A 9 -12.33 9.11 5.38
N PHE A 10 -11.47 8.39 4.65
CA PHE A 10 -11.73 8.00 3.29
C PHE A 10 -11.99 6.50 3.25
N SER A 11 -13.25 6.07 3.11
CA SER A 11 -13.63 4.67 2.85
C SER A 11 -13.12 4.18 1.48
N PHE A 12 -11.82 4.27 1.23
CA PHE A 12 -11.20 3.62 0.10
C PHE A 12 -11.14 2.13 0.40
N PRO A 13 -11.90 1.28 -0.31
CA PRO A 13 -11.76 -0.16 -0.14
C PRO A 13 -10.33 -0.54 -0.53
N LEU A 14 -9.71 -1.45 0.21
CA LEU A 14 -8.51 -2.14 -0.27
C LEU A 14 -8.93 -3.31 -1.14
N ALA A 15 -8.26 -3.49 -2.26
CA ALA A 15 -8.39 -4.71 -3.06
C ALA A 15 -7.66 -5.88 -2.39
N VAL A 16 -6.50 -5.60 -1.79
CA VAL A 16 -5.64 -6.59 -1.14
C VAL A 16 -4.99 -5.97 0.10
N GLY A 17 -4.94 -6.72 1.20
CA GLY A 17 -4.36 -6.29 2.48
C GLY A 17 -5.41 -5.83 3.51
N ASP A 18 -4.97 -5.72 4.76
CA ASP A 18 -5.82 -5.36 5.90
C ASP A 18 -5.72 -3.86 6.22
N PRO A 19 -6.78 -3.06 6.03
CA PRO A 19 -6.71 -1.59 6.12
C PRO A 19 -6.29 -1.08 7.51
N GLU A 20 -6.52 -1.90 8.54
CA GLU A 20 -6.13 -1.58 9.92
C GLU A 20 -4.65 -1.82 10.16
N SER A 21 -4.00 -2.74 9.44
CA SER A 21 -2.59 -3.14 9.66
C SER A 21 -1.63 -2.75 8.54
N VAL A 22 -2.13 -2.39 7.35
CA VAL A 22 -1.31 -2.04 6.18
C VAL A 22 -0.44 -0.81 6.40
N LEU A 23 -0.73 0.06 7.36
CA LEU A 23 0.11 1.21 7.70
C LEU A 23 0.65 1.20 9.14
N GLU A 24 0.51 0.07 9.85
CA GLU A 24 1.02 -0.03 11.22
C GLU A 24 2.55 -0.22 11.27
N GLN A 25 3.17 -0.71 10.20
CA GLN A 25 4.59 -0.99 10.15
C GLN A 25 5.40 0.18 9.59
N ASP A 26 6.55 0.48 10.18
CA ASP A 26 7.51 1.43 9.63
C ASP A 26 7.97 0.97 8.23
N GLY A 27 7.83 1.86 7.25
CA GLY A 27 8.12 1.55 5.84
C GLY A 27 6.99 0.86 5.10
N ALA A 28 5.80 0.67 5.68
CA ALA A 28 4.66 0.13 4.96
C ALA A 28 4.09 1.12 3.93
N VAL A 29 3.76 0.61 2.74
CA VAL A 29 3.19 1.41 1.65
C VAL A 29 2.00 0.69 1.03
N VAL A 30 0.97 1.47 0.71
CA VAL A 30 -0.18 1.03 -0.07
C VAL A 30 -0.07 1.65 -1.47
N ILE A 31 -0.13 0.80 -2.49
CA ILE A 31 0.00 1.23 -3.89
C ILE A 31 -1.30 1.00 -4.66
N SER A 32 -1.51 1.75 -5.74
CA SER A 32 -2.62 1.48 -6.67
C SER A 32 -2.36 0.20 -7.48
N PRO A 33 -3.41 -0.47 -8.01
CA PRO A 33 -3.25 -1.67 -8.83
C PRO A 33 -2.45 -1.36 -10.11
N GLN A 34 -2.54 -0.15 -10.65
CA GLN A 34 -1.69 0.27 -11.77
C GLN A 34 -0.22 0.36 -11.36
N GLN A 35 0.09 0.92 -10.18
CA GLN A 35 1.47 0.93 -9.68
C GLN A 35 1.97 -0.47 -9.39
N ALA A 36 1.15 -1.34 -8.78
CA ALA A 36 1.50 -2.74 -8.57
C ALA A 36 1.86 -3.43 -9.91
N GLN A 37 1.07 -3.22 -10.96
CA GLN A 37 1.38 -3.74 -12.29
C GLN A 37 2.67 -3.15 -12.88
N VAL A 38 2.95 -1.86 -12.64
CA VAL A 38 4.17 -1.21 -13.15
C VAL A 38 5.43 -1.72 -12.44
N PHE A 39 5.36 -1.95 -11.13
CA PHE A 39 6.51 -2.41 -10.33
C PHE A 39 6.70 -3.92 -10.37
N PHE A 40 5.62 -4.70 -10.31
CA PHE A 40 5.63 -6.15 -10.13
C PHE A 40 4.98 -6.92 -11.29
N GLY A 41 4.29 -6.25 -12.22
CA GLY A 41 3.56 -6.92 -13.29
C GLY A 41 2.42 -7.76 -12.76
N ASP A 42 2.40 -9.03 -13.14
CA ASP A 42 1.44 -10.04 -12.68
C ASP A 42 1.89 -10.75 -11.38
N GLU A 43 2.98 -10.29 -10.77
CA GLU A 43 3.51 -10.86 -9.54
C GLU A 43 2.81 -10.26 -8.30
N ASP A 44 2.66 -11.07 -7.25
CA ASP A 44 2.08 -10.62 -6.00
C ASP A 44 3.00 -9.58 -5.34
N PRO A 45 2.56 -8.31 -5.19
CA PRO A 45 3.39 -7.25 -4.66
C PRO A 45 3.43 -7.28 -3.12
N ILE A 46 2.53 -8.01 -2.44
CA ILE A 46 2.40 -7.97 -0.99
C ILE A 46 3.65 -8.58 -0.34
N GLY A 47 4.19 -7.88 0.65
CA GLY A 47 5.42 -8.25 1.36
C GLY A 47 6.70 -7.97 0.56
N LYS A 48 6.61 -7.37 -0.63
CA LYS A 48 7.79 -6.99 -1.42
C LYS A 48 8.21 -5.56 -1.13
N GLU A 49 9.51 -5.33 -1.25
CA GLU A 49 10.12 -4.02 -1.03
C GLU A 49 10.23 -3.24 -2.35
N ILE A 50 9.77 -2.00 -2.36
CA ILE A 50 9.99 -1.03 -3.42
C ILE A 50 10.92 0.07 -2.94
N TYR A 51 11.78 0.56 -3.83
CA TYR A 51 12.69 1.66 -3.55
C TYR A 51 12.18 2.89 -4.30
N TYR A 52 11.70 3.89 -3.56
CA TYR A 52 11.17 5.11 -4.14
C TYR A 52 12.17 6.27 -3.94
N GLU A 53 12.68 6.82 -5.05
CA GLU A 53 13.53 8.04 -5.14
C GLU A 53 14.68 8.19 -4.12
N GLY A 54 15.20 7.07 -3.58
CA GLY A 54 16.28 7.08 -2.58
C GLY A 54 15.82 7.34 -1.15
N ASP A 55 14.52 7.38 -0.89
CA ASP A 55 13.91 7.65 0.42
C ASP A 55 13.86 6.39 1.33
N GLY A 56 14.05 5.20 0.75
CA GLY A 56 14.23 3.94 1.50
C GLY A 56 13.48 2.76 0.88
N PRO A 57 13.68 1.55 1.43
CA PRO A 57 12.85 0.39 1.12
C PRO A 57 11.49 0.57 1.79
N PHE A 58 10.43 0.53 0.98
CA PHE A 58 9.06 0.49 1.45
C PHE A 58 8.48 -0.90 1.18
N VAL A 59 7.88 -1.52 2.18
CA VAL A 59 7.21 -2.81 2.04
C VAL A 59 5.78 -2.58 1.59
N VAL A 60 5.42 -3.16 0.45
CA VAL A 60 4.04 -3.10 -0.03
C VAL A 60 3.20 -4.02 0.84
N THR A 61 2.29 -3.44 1.60
CA THR A 61 1.42 -4.14 2.55
C THR A 61 -0.03 -4.18 2.09
N GLY A 62 -0.39 -3.36 1.10
CA GLY A 62 -1.73 -3.35 0.54
C GLY A 62 -1.81 -2.76 -0.88
N ILE A 63 -2.91 -3.09 -1.55
CA ILE A 63 -3.28 -2.53 -2.85
C ILE A 63 -4.63 -1.83 -2.70
N LEU A 64 -4.70 -0.57 -3.16
CA LEU A 64 -5.96 0.17 -3.21
C LEU A 64 -6.97 -0.55 -4.11
N GLY A 65 -8.20 -0.67 -3.63
CA GLY A 65 -9.32 -1.13 -4.42
C GLY A 65 -9.93 0.00 -5.25
N GLU A 66 -10.76 -0.39 -6.20
CA GLU A 66 -11.58 0.58 -6.93
C GLU A 66 -12.50 1.29 -5.94
N ALA A 67 -12.41 2.62 -5.90
CA ALA A 67 -13.36 3.43 -5.16
C ALA A 67 -14.77 3.20 -5.73
N PRO A 68 -15.81 3.09 -4.88
CA PRO A 68 -17.19 2.93 -5.34
C PRO A 68 -17.71 4.15 -6.11
#